data_AF-A0A924T5S5-F1
#
_entry.id   AF-A0A924T5S5-F1
#
_cell.length_a   1.000
_cell.length_b   1.000
_cell.length_c   1.000
_cell.angle_alpha   90.00
_cell.angle_beta   90.00
_cell.angle_gamma   90.00
#
_symmetry.space_group_name_H-M   'P 1'
#
loop_
_entity.id
_entity.type
_entity.pdbx_description
1 polymer ?
#
loop_
_entity_poly.entity_id
_entity_poly.type
_entity_poly.pdbx_seq_one_letter_code
_entity_poly.pdbx_strand_id
1 'polypeptide(L)'
;LTGKTARERAVIHMMQRRAEQGVMEAVGAYFHHATPGLGALELYQNKEWGMKQHERALSGMQYFNGVLATQPFAAGENFSVADITLFVGLSFADFAKIAIPPDCTALLAWRARMAKRTSMGSTGS
;
A
#
# COMPACT_ATOMS: atom_id res chain seq x y z
N LEU A 1 14.82 0.99 9.94
CA LEU A 1 13.56 0.41 9.44
C LEU A 1 12.43 0.48 10.47
N THR A 2 12.68 0.16 11.74
CA THR A 2 11.64 0.08 12.80
C THR A 2 11.74 1.15 13.90
N GLY A 3 12.60 2.16 13.74
CA GLY A 3 12.76 3.29 14.69
C GLY A 3 13.87 3.07 15.73
N LYS A 4 14.54 4.16 16.12
CA LYS A 4 15.61 4.18 17.13
C LYS A 4 15.16 4.78 18.46
N THR A 5 14.16 5.66 18.44
CA THR A 5 13.55 6.25 19.65
C THR A 5 12.14 5.72 19.89
N ALA A 6 11.63 5.84 21.12
CA ALA A 6 10.25 5.44 21.43
C ALA A 6 9.22 6.12 20.51
N ARG A 7 9.41 7.42 20.23
CA ARG A 7 8.56 8.18 19.31
C ARG A 7 8.63 7.68 17.88
N GLU A 8 9.83 7.45 17.35
CA GLU A 8 10.00 6.92 15.99
C GLU A 8 9.35 5.55 15.84
N ARG A 9 9.55 4.65 16.80
CA ARG A 9 8.92 3.33 16.80
C ARG A 9 7.39 3.46 16.74
N ALA A 10 6.81 4.31 17.59
CA ALA A 10 5.36 4.53 17.63
C ALA A 10 4.81 5.06 16.29
N VAL A 11 5.47 6.07 15.70
CA VAL A 11 5.04 6.65 14.42
C VAL A 11 5.18 5.65 13.27
N ILE A 12 6.31 4.93 13.21
CA ILE A 12 6.54 3.91 12.17
C ILE A 12 5.50 2.80 12.26
N HIS A 13 5.22 2.27 13.45
CA HIS A 13 4.21 1.22 13.62
C HIS A 13 2.80 1.71 13.30
N MET A 14 2.45 2.93 13.69
CA MET A 14 1.16 3.54 13.33
C MET A 14 1.01 3.64 11.81
N MET A 15 2.02 4.15 11.11
CA MET A 15 1.97 4.34 9.66
C MET A 15 2.04 3.01 8.90
N GLN A 16 2.79 2.03 9.39
CA GLN A 16 2.76 0.67 8.89
C GLN A 16 1.35 0.09 9.01
N ARG A 17 0.69 0.19 10.17
CA ARG A 17 -0.66 -0.35 10.35
C ARG A 17 -1.67 0.32 9.42
N ARG A 18 -1.54 1.64 9.19
CA ARG A 18 -2.36 2.36 8.20
C ARG A 18 -2.10 1.86 6.77
N ALA A 19 -0.85 1.58 6.39
CA ALA A 19 -0.52 1.03 5.07
C ALA A 19 -1.05 -0.40 4.90
N GLU A 20 -0.95 -1.23 5.93
CA GLU A 20 -1.53 -2.57 5.96
C GLU A 20 -3.04 -2.51 5.78
N GLN A 21 -3.77 -1.86 6.71
CA GLN A 21 -5.23 -1.87 6.70
C GLN A 21 -5.85 -1.07 5.56
N GLY A 22 -5.20 0.03 5.19
CA GLY A 22 -5.74 1.00 4.23
C GLY A 22 -5.41 0.65 2.78
N VAL A 23 -4.36 -0.15 2.54
CA VAL A 23 -3.92 -0.48 1.19
C VAL A 23 -3.73 -1.98 1.04
N MET A 24 -2.76 -2.59 1.72
CA MET A 24 -2.37 -3.98 1.46
C MET A 24 -3.50 -5.00 1.74
N GLU A 25 -4.08 -4.98 2.93
CA GLU A 25 -5.19 -5.86 3.34
C GLU A 25 -6.46 -5.53 2.56
N ALA A 26 -6.72 -4.25 2.28
CA ALA A 26 -7.90 -3.81 1.53
C ALA A 26 -7.85 -4.30 0.07
N VAL A 27 -6.70 -4.15 -0.60
CA VAL A 27 -6.45 -4.71 -1.93
C VAL A 27 -6.58 -6.23 -1.91
N GLY A 28 -5.97 -6.90 -0.93
CA GLY A 28 -6.05 -8.35 -0.80
C GLY A 28 -7.49 -8.85 -0.62
N ALA A 29 -8.26 -8.20 0.25
CA ALA A 29 -9.67 -8.55 0.46
C ALA A 29 -10.52 -8.31 -0.79
N TYR A 30 -10.28 -7.22 -1.54
CA TYR A 30 -10.92 -7.03 -2.84
C TYR A 30 -10.56 -8.17 -3.80
N PHE A 31 -9.27 -8.50 -3.93
CA PHE A 31 -8.80 -9.56 -4.82
C PHE A 31 -9.45 -10.91 -4.48
N HIS A 32 -9.38 -11.33 -3.21
CA HIS A 32 -9.87 -12.64 -2.77
C HIS A 32 -11.39 -12.75 -2.68
N HIS A 33 -12.15 -11.64 -2.59
CA HIS A 33 -13.61 -11.72 -2.41
C HIS A 33 -14.45 -11.12 -3.54
N ALA A 34 -13.93 -10.16 -4.31
CA ALA A 34 -14.68 -9.47 -5.37
C ALA A 34 -14.12 -9.72 -6.79
N THR A 35 -13.06 -10.52 -6.90
CA THR A 35 -12.51 -11.00 -8.18
C THR A 35 -12.49 -12.54 -8.19
N PRO A 36 -12.14 -13.20 -9.30
CA PRO A 36 -11.88 -14.64 -9.29
C PRO A 36 -10.76 -15.06 -8.32
N GLY A 37 -9.94 -14.14 -7.83
CA GLY A 37 -8.92 -14.41 -6.83
C GLY A 37 -7.92 -15.47 -7.30
N LEU A 38 -7.67 -16.45 -6.44
CA LEU A 38 -6.90 -17.66 -6.76
C LEU A 38 -7.73 -18.77 -7.45
N GLY A 39 -8.91 -18.45 -7.96
CA GLY A 39 -9.80 -19.39 -8.63
C GLY A 39 -10.45 -20.37 -7.66
N ALA A 40 -10.31 -21.66 -7.93
CA ALA A 40 -10.94 -22.73 -7.14
C ALA A 40 -10.48 -22.79 -5.67
N LEU A 41 -9.41 -22.10 -5.29
CA LEU A 41 -8.96 -21.99 -3.90
C LEU A 41 -9.84 -21.03 -3.06
N GLU A 42 -10.62 -20.16 -3.71
CA GLU A 42 -11.52 -19.22 -3.03
C GLU A 42 -12.85 -19.90 -2.64
N LEU A 43 -12.80 -20.77 -1.62
CA LEU A 43 -13.95 -21.59 -1.21
C LEU A 43 -15.16 -20.77 -0.74
N TYR A 44 -14.96 -19.54 -0.27
CA TYR A 44 -16.01 -18.62 0.14
C TYR A 44 -15.64 -17.18 -0.22
N GLN A 45 -16.55 -16.49 -0.90
CA GLN A 45 -16.35 -15.10 -1.31
C GLN A 45 -17.56 -14.24 -0.95
N ASN A 46 -17.30 -13.07 -0.37
CA ASN A 46 -18.32 -12.04 -0.17
C ASN A 46 -18.00 -10.84 -1.07
N LYS A 47 -18.67 -10.79 -2.22
CA LYS A 47 -18.43 -9.76 -3.24
C LYS A 47 -18.69 -8.35 -2.72
N GLU A 48 -19.75 -8.14 -1.96
CA GLU A 48 -20.10 -6.82 -1.42
C GLU A 48 -19.00 -6.30 -0.47
N TRP A 49 -18.50 -7.18 0.41
CA TRP A 49 -17.37 -6.85 1.26
C TRP A 49 -16.10 -6.52 0.46
N GLY A 50 -15.76 -7.35 -0.54
CA GLY A 50 -14.60 -7.10 -1.38
C GLY A 50 -14.68 -5.76 -2.12
N MET A 51 -15.86 -5.39 -2.64
CA MET A 51 -16.08 -4.07 -3.25
C MET A 51 -15.95 -2.93 -2.24
N LYS A 52 -16.39 -3.12 -0.98
CA LYS A 52 -16.15 -2.11 0.06
C LYS A 52 -14.68 -1.95 0.40
N GLN A 53 -13.90 -3.02 0.31
CA GLN A 53 -12.45 -2.96 0.48
C GLN A 53 -11.74 -2.30 -0.71
N HIS A 54 -12.28 -2.42 -1.93
CA HIS A 54 -11.80 -1.63 -3.07
C HIS A 54 -11.91 -0.12 -2.80
N GLU A 55 -13.07 0.35 -2.34
CA GLU A 55 -13.25 1.77 -1.96
C GLU A 55 -12.28 2.20 -0.85
N ARG A 56 -12.05 1.31 0.13
CA ARG A 56 -11.08 1.54 1.20
C ARG A 56 -9.65 1.66 0.66
N ALA A 57 -9.25 0.81 -0.28
CA ALA A 57 -7.94 0.86 -0.92
C ALA A 57 -7.72 2.20 -1.64
N LEU A 58 -8.71 2.67 -2.41
CA LEU A 58 -8.65 3.98 -3.07
C LEU A 58 -8.53 5.14 -2.07
N SER A 59 -9.33 5.09 -0.99
CA SER A 59 -9.26 6.07 0.09
C SER A 59 -7.91 6.05 0.80
N GLY A 60 -7.32 4.86 0.98
CA GLY A 60 -5.97 4.68 1.53
C GLY A 60 -4.89 5.29 0.63
N MET A 61 -4.98 5.10 -0.69
CA MET A 61 -4.09 5.74 -1.65
C MET A 61 -4.17 7.26 -1.58
N GLN A 62 -5.38 7.83 -1.51
CA GLN A 62 -5.57 9.27 -1.34
C GLN A 62 -5.00 9.78 -0.01
N TYR A 63 -5.20 9.04 1.09
CA TYR A 63 -4.60 9.37 2.39
C TYR A 63 -3.07 9.42 2.30
N PHE A 64 -2.44 8.39 1.72
CA PHE A 64 -0.97 8.37 1.59
C PHE A 64 -0.44 9.39 0.60
N ASN A 65 -1.21 9.75 -0.42
CA ASN A 65 -0.88 10.90 -1.27
C ASN A 65 -0.78 12.19 -0.45
N GLY A 66 -1.75 12.45 0.44
CA GLY A 66 -1.71 13.61 1.34
C GLY A 66 -0.50 13.60 2.27
N VAL A 67 -0.18 12.44 2.86
CA VAL A 67 1.03 12.28 3.70
C VAL A 67 2.30 12.57 2.88
N LEU A 68 2.44 11.96 1.70
CA LEU A 68 3.65 12.06 0.89
C LEU A 68 3.80 13.40 0.17
N ALA A 69 2.77 14.24 0.19
CA ALA A 69 2.85 15.62 -0.24
C ALA A 69 3.65 16.50 0.75
N THR A 70 3.70 16.13 2.03
CA THR A 70 4.33 16.93 3.09
C THR A 70 5.62 16.33 3.64
N GLN A 71 5.91 15.06 3.35
CA GLN A 71 7.09 14.35 3.86
C GLN A 71 7.62 13.33 2.83
N PRO A 72 8.92 13.02 2.84
CA PRO A 72 9.55 12.21 1.80
C PRO A 72 9.21 10.71 1.87
N PHE A 73 8.86 10.20 3.06
CA PHE A 73 8.52 8.79 3.33
C PHE A 73 7.24 8.67 4.15
N ALA A 74 6.64 7.48 4.20
CA ALA A 74 5.35 7.24 4.86
C ALA A 74 5.37 7.54 6.38
N ALA A 75 6.52 7.42 7.04
CA ALA A 75 6.66 7.65 8.47
C ALA A 75 7.50 8.89 8.84
N GLY A 76 7.84 9.75 7.86
CA GLY A 76 8.53 11.02 8.07
C GLY A 76 9.74 11.17 7.14
N GLU A 77 10.88 11.55 7.72
CA GLU A 77 12.12 11.87 6.97
C GLU A 77 12.92 10.65 6.53
N ASN A 78 12.70 9.49 7.16
CA ASN A 78 13.53 8.30 6.95
C ASN A 78 12.72 7.13 6.41
N PHE A 79 13.33 6.39 5.47
CA PHE A 79 12.78 5.13 4.97
C PHE A 79 12.58 4.10 6.08
N SER A 80 11.41 3.47 6.10
CA SER A 80 10.98 2.58 7.17
C SER A 80 10.21 1.36 6.64
N VAL A 81 9.82 0.46 7.54
CA VAL A 81 8.92 -0.66 7.20
C VAL A 81 7.57 -0.19 6.67
N ALA A 82 7.08 0.99 7.09
CA ALA A 82 5.83 1.54 6.57
C ALA A 82 5.89 1.81 5.05
N ASP A 83 7.06 2.26 4.55
CA ASP A 83 7.29 2.48 3.12
C ASP A 83 7.31 1.17 2.34
N ILE A 84 7.93 0.13 2.91
CA ILE A 84 7.98 -1.22 2.32
C ILE A 84 6.56 -1.76 2.19
N THR A 85 5.78 -1.71 3.27
CA THR A 85 4.40 -2.19 3.28
C THR A 85 3.52 -1.43 2.28
N LEU A 86 3.63 -0.11 2.23
CA LEU A 86 2.89 0.69 1.25
C LEU A 86 3.30 0.33 -0.19
N PHE A 87 4.59 0.21 -0.47
CA PHE A 87 5.09 -0.10 -1.80
C PHE A 87 4.60 -1.47 -2.28
N VAL A 88 4.70 -2.50 -1.44
CA VAL A 88 4.19 -3.84 -1.74
C VAL A 88 2.67 -3.83 -1.91
N GLY A 89 1.94 -3.08 -1.09
CA GLY A 89 0.49 -2.88 -1.24
C GLY A 89 0.11 -2.29 -2.60
N LEU A 90 0.88 -1.31 -3.10
CA LEU A 90 0.67 -0.74 -4.44
C LEU A 90 1.07 -1.70 -5.56
N SER A 91 2.09 -2.54 -5.37
CA SER A 91 2.42 -3.61 -6.33
C SER A 91 1.31 -4.65 -6.40
N PHE A 92 0.69 -4.99 -5.27
CA PHE A 92 -0.48 -5.86 -5.25
C PHE A 92 -1.69 -5.20 -5.92
N ALA A 93 -1.87 -3.88 -5.76
CA ALA A 93 -2.92 -3.14 -6.47
C ALA A 93 -2.78 -3.27 -8.00
N ASP A 94 -1.56 -3.16 -8.54
CA ASP A 94 -1.31 -3.37 -9.99
C ASP A 94 -1.68 -4.80 -10.42
N PHE A 95 -1.31 -5.79 -9.62
CA PHE A 95 -1.66 -7.19 -9.87
C PHE A 95 -3.18 -7.41 -9.85
N ALA A 96 -3.86 -6.85 -8.85
CA ALA A 96 -5.31 -6.88 -8.69
C ALA A 96 -6.07 -5.91 -9.64
N LYS A 97 -5.36 -5.22 -10.54
CA LYS A 97 -5.92 -4.27 -11.51
C LYS A 97 -6.66 -3.09 -10.88
N ILE A 98 -6.27 -2.69 -9.68
CA ILE A 98 -6.71 -1.43 -9.06
C ILE A 98 -5.73 -0.34 -9.48
N ALA A 99 -6.20 0.60 -10.30
CA ALA A 99 -5.41 1.75 -10.69
C ALA A 99 -5.24 2.73 -9.52
N ILE A 100 -4.03 3.25 -9.33
CA ILE A 100 -3.82 4.42 -8.47
C ILE A 100 -4.52 5.62 -9.12
N PRO A 101 -5.37 6.37 -8.38
CA PRO A 101 -6.01 7.56 -8.92
C PRO A 101 -4.98 8.56 -9.50
N PRO A 102 -5.22 9.14 -10.69
CA PRO A 102 -4.22 9.97 -11.39
C PRO A 102 -3.90 11.28 -10.67
N ASP A 103 -4.81 11.75 -9.82
CA ASP A 103 -4.63 12.91 -8.95
C ASP A 103 -3.73 12.64 -7.74
N CYS A 104 -3.39 11.37 -7.45
CA CYS A 104 -2.45 10.98 -6.41
C CYS A 104 -0.98 11.17 -6.83
N THR A 105 -0.64 12.38 -7.26
CA THR A 105 0.65 12.74 -7.86
C THR A 105 1.85 12.56 -6.91
N ALA A 106 1.71 12.88 -5.62
CA ALA A 106 2.77 12.71 -4.64
C ALA A 106 3.04 11.23 -4.36
N LEU A 107 1.98 10.42 -4.28
CA LEU A 107 2.09 8.96 -4.15
C LEU A 107 2.76 8.33 -5.37
N LEU A 108 2.37 8.73 -6.58
CA LEU A 108 2.97 8.26 -7.83
C LEU A 108 4.46 8.63 -7.92
N ALA A 109 4.80 9.88 -7.59
CA ALA A 109 6.19 10.34 -7.56
C ALA A 109 7.02 9.58 -6.51
N TRP A 110 6.46 9.36 -5.31
CA TRP A 110 7.10 8.55 -4.27
C TRP A 110 7.32 7.12 -4.73
N ARG A 111 6.30 6.48 -5.33
CA ARG A 111 6.39 5.11 -5.84
C ARG A 111 7.50 4.98 -6.88
N ALA A 112 7.61 5.94 -7.80
CA ALA A 112 8.68 5.98 -8.80
C ALA A 112 10.08 6.13 -8.17
N ARG A 113 10.23 6.89 -7.07
CA ARG A 113 11.49 6.94 -6.32
C ARG A 113 11.79 5.62 -5.61
N MET A 114 10.77 4.98 -5.04
CA MET A 114 10.93 3.71 -4.33
C MET A 114 11.37 2.59 -5.27
N ALA A 115 10.77 2.48 -6.46
CA ALA A 115 11.14 1.48 -7.47
C ALA A 115 12.62 1.54 -7.91
N LYS A 116 13.29 2.70 -7.77
CA LYS A 116 14.71 2.87 -8.09
C LYS A 116 15.67 2.41 -6.97
N ARG A 117 15.15 2.09 -5.79
CA ARG A 117 15.99 1.63 -4.67
C ARG A 117 16.44 0.19 -4.94
N THR A 118 17.72 -0.12 -4.75
CA THR A 118 18.28 -1.46 -5.03
C THR A 118 17.53 -2.59 -4.32
N SER A 119 16.98 -2.32 -3.14
CA SER A 119 16.20 -3.31 -2.37
C SER A 119 14.74 -3.47 -2.82
N MET A 120 14.27 -2.68 -3.78
CA MET A 120 12.87 -2.66 -4.25
C MET A 120 12.73 -2.71 -5.77
N GLY A 121 13.78 -2.38 -6.52
CA GLY A 121 13.83 -2.62 -7.95
C GLY A 121 13.90 -4.12 -8.23
N SER A 122 13.22 -4.56 -9.29
CA SER A 122 13.42 -5.90 -9.83
C SER A 122 14.86 -6.04 -10.32
N THR A 123 15.60 -7.00 -9.79
CA THR A 123 16.64 -7.68 -10.57
C THR A 123 15.92 -8.49 -11.66
N GLY A 124 15.64 -7.89 -12.82
CA GLY A 124 15.29 -8.63 -14.04
C GLY A 124 16.48 -8.49 -15.00
N SER A 125 17.14 -9.54 -15.53
CA SER A 125 16.62 -10.81 -16.10
C SER A 125 15.52 -10.56 -17.11
#